data_AF-A0A925VVM7-F1
#
_entry.id   AF-A0A925VVM7-F1
#
_cell.length_a   1.000
_cell.length_b   1.000
_cell.length_c   1.000
_cell.angle_alpha   90.00
_cell.angle_beta   90.00
_cell.angle_gamma   90.00
#
_symmetry.space_group_name_H-M   'P 1'
#
loop_
_entity.id
_entity.type
_entity.pdbx_description
1 polymer ?
#
loop_
_entity_poly.entity_id
_entity_poly.type
_entity_poly.pdbx_seq_one_letter_code
_entity_poly.pdbx_strand_id
1 'polypeptide(L)'
;MTLPQQAAFHRAALLLGLTTGDAVIAWADSIIARDDEQPSALLDLAMIPPHDLSELRHALEPIATRVDSPDMLRALFDIARRNLQNGERSSADTITVLSQARSFFKLPDDYSVAIQTLANDHMLAVAGLRGEVADVEAGVAAWLAQFEGAEDSFLQNGTH
;
A
#
# COMPACT_ATOMS: atom_id res chain seq x y z
N MET A 1 6.22 8.25 -13.52
CA MET A 1 6.34 8.74 -12.15
C MET A 1 7.83 8.91 -11.86
N THR A 2 8.28 9.87 -11.05
CA THR A 2 9.72 10.02 -10.78
C THR A 2 10.22 8.85 -9.93
N LEU A 3 11.48 8.42 -10.10
CA LEU A 3 12.07 7.32 -9.31
C LEU A 3 11.86 7.48 -7.79
N PRO A 4 12.05 8.68 -7.19
CA PRO A 4 11.77 8.87 -5.77
C PRO A 4 10.33 8.63 -5.34
N GLN A 5 9.35 8.92 -6.20
CA GLN A 5 7.93 8.65 -5.92
C GLN A 5 7.63 7.14 -5.98
N GLN A 6 8.22 6.43 -6.95
CA GLN A 6 8.07 4.97 -7.05
C GLN A 6 8.68 4.28 -5.82
N ALA A 7 9.88 4.70 -5.40
CA ALA A 7 10.55 4.18 -4.21
C ALA A 7 9.73 4.43 -2.94
N ALA A 8 9.14 5.62 -2.80
CA ALA A 8 8.25 5.95 -1.68
C ALA A 8 7.01 5.04 -1.64
N PHE A 9 6.40 4.80 -2.80
CA PHE A 9 5.26 3.90 -2.93
C PHE A 9 5.60 2.46 -2.56
N HIS A 10 6.68 1.89 -3.09
CA HIS A 10 7.10 0.52 -2.75
C HIS A 10 7.46 0.40 -1.27
N ARG A 11 8.12 1.41 -0.69
CA ARG A 11 8.44 1.44 0.74
C ARG A 11 7.17 1.47 1.60
N ALA A 12 6.16 2.25 1.21
CA ALA A 12 4.88 2.32 1.89
C ALA A 12 4.09 1.00 1.76
N ALA A 13 4.07 0.41 0.56
CA ALA A 13 3.42 -0.87 0.32
C ALA A 13 4.08 -2.00 1.15
N LEU A 14 5.41 -2.02 1.25
CA LEU A 14 6.13 -2.96 2.12
C LEU A 14 5.79 -2.74 3.60
N LEU A 15 5.76 -1.49 4.05
CA LEU A 15 5.40 -1.13 5.43
C LEU A 15 4.02 -1.65 5.83
N LEU A 16 3.06 -1.62 4.89
CA LEU A 16 1.70 -2.09 5.08
C LEU A 16 1.51 -3.58 4.76
N GLY A 17 2.54 -4.29 4.29
CA GLY A 17 2.42 -5.67 3.82
C GLY A 17 1.50 -5.83 2.60
N LEU A 18 1.39 -4.79 1.76
CA LEU A 18 0.59 -4.78 0.54
C LEU A 18 1.36 -5.32 -0.68
N THR A 19 2.68 -5.40 -0.59
CA THR A 19 3.55 -5.98 -1.62
C THR A 19 4.56 -6.92 -0.97
N THR A 20 5.12 -7.83 -1.75
CA THR A 20 6.21 -8.72 -1.34
C THR A 20 7.57 -8.11 -1.65
N GLY A 21 8.63 -8.62 -1.01
CA GLY A 21 10.00 -8.25 -1.36
C GLY A 21 10.37 -8.67 -2.78
N ASP A 22 9.92 -9.83 -3.26
CA ASP A 22 10.13 -10.28 -4.64
C ASP A 22 9.58 -9.27 -5.67
N ALA A 23 8.39 -8.72 -5.42
CA ALA A 23 7.80 -7.72 -6.30
C ALA A 23 8.60 -6.41 -6.31
N VAL A 24 9.18 -6.01 -5.18
CA VAL A 24 10.02 -4.81 -5.08
C VAL A 24 11.37 -5.02 -5.77
N ILE A 25 11.99 -6.19 -5.61
CA ILE A 25 13.24 -6.54 -6.30
C ILE A 25 12.99 -6.58 -7.81
N ALA A 26 11.92 -7.22 -8.26
CA ALA A 26 11.56 -7.25 -9.68
C ALA A 26 11.30 -5.85 -10.27
N TRP A 27 10.69 -4.95 -9.48
CA TRP A 27 10.58 -3.54 -9.87
C TRP A 27 11.96 -2.90 -10.01
N ALA A 28 12.85 -3.05 -9.02
CA ALA A 28 14.19 -2.49 -9.05
C ALA A 28 15.00 -2.98 -10.26
N ASP A 29 14.97 -4.29 -10.54
CA ASP A 29 15.60 -4.91 -11.71
C ASP A 29 15.06 -4.31 -13.02
N SER A 30 13.76 -4.04 -13.09
CA SER A 30 13.15 -3.42 -14.28
C SER A 30 13.62 -1.98 -14.52
N ILE A 31 13.95 -1.25 -13.45
CA ILE A 31 14.51 0.10 -13.52
C ILE A 31 15.98 0.05 -13.93
N ILE A 32 16.76 -0.86 -13.33
CA ILE A 32 18.17 -1.12 -13.68
C ILE A 32 18.31 -1.50 -15.15
N ALA A 33 17.43 -2.35 -15.68
CA ALA A 33 17.48 -2.78 -17.07
C ALA A 33 17.19 -1.67 -18.10
N ARG A 34 16.68 -0.50 -17.68
CA ARG A 34 16.22 0.58 -18.56
C ARG A 34 17.18 1.76 -18.67
N ASP A 35 18.12 1.91 -17.73
CA ASP A 35 18.98 3.09 -17.64
C ASP A 35 20.38 2.68 -17.16
N ASP A 36 21.42 3.26 -17.75
CA ASP A 36 22.80 2.96 -17.42
C ASP A 36 23.31 3.81 -16.22
N GLU A 37 22.65 4.92 -15.88
CA GLU A 37 23.03 5.81 -14.76
C GLU A 37 22.11 5.70 -13.54
N GLN A 38 21.89 4.48 -13.04
CA GLN A 38 21.03 4.26 -11.88
C GLN A 38 21.71 4.55 -10.52
N PRO A 39 20.94 5.00 -9.50
CA PRO A 39 21.46 5.13 -8.15
C PRO A 39 21.98 3.80 -7.61
N SER A 40 23.15 3.81 -6.96
CA SER A 40 23.76 2.61 -6.36
C SER A 40 22.83 1.88 -5.39
N ALA A 41 21.95 2.63 -4.72
CA ALA A 41 20.96 2.08 -3.80
C ALA A 41 19.97 1.09 -4.48
N LEU A 42 19.71 1.19 -5.79
CA LEU A 42 18.91 0.19 -6.51
C LEU A 42 19.67 -1.12 -6.71
N LEU A 43 20.99 -1.04 -6.95
CA LEU A 43 21.84 -2.23 -7.07
C LEU A 43 21.95 -2.95 -5.71
N ASP A 44 22.12 -2.18 -4.63
CA ASP A 44 22.12 -2.72 -3.27
C ASP A 44 20.79 -3.40 -2.95
N LEU A 45 19.67 -2.77 -3.31
CA LEU A 45 18.32 -3.31 -3.11
C LEU A 45 18.12 -4.69 -3.78
N ALA A 46 18.64 -4.89 -5.00
CA ALA A 46 18.54 -6.15 -5.74
C ALA A 46 19.34 -7.31 -5.09
N MET A 47 20.30 -6.99 -4.20
CA MET A 47 21.10 -7.99 -3.48
C MET A 47 20.50 -8.40 -2.13
N ILE A 48 19.46 -7.70 -1.65
CA ILE A 48 18.82 -7.97 -0.37
C ILE A 48 17.90 -9.19 -0.50
N PRO A 49 17.93 -10.15 0.44
CA PRO A 49 17.00 -11.27 0.42
C PRO A 49 15.54 -10.80 0.44
N PRO A 50 14.64 -11.37 -0.41
CA PRO A 50 13.25 -10.90 -0.55
C PRO A 50 12.40 -11.00 0.73
N HIS A 51 12.83 -11.80 1.70
CA HIS A 51 12.15 -11.96 2.98
C HIS A 51 12.61 -10.94 4.04
N ASP A 52 13.69 -10.18 3.80
CA ASP A 52 14.14 -9.13 4.71
C ASP A 52 13.45 -7.79 4.41
N LEU A 53 12.17 -7.72 4.76
CA LEU A 53 11.33 -6.54 4.49
C LEU A 53 11.82 -5.28 5.24
N SER A 54 12.59 -5.44 6.31
CA SER A 54 13.15 -4.30 7.05
C SER A 54 14.33 -3.71 6.31
N GLU A 55 15.26 -4.56 5.87
CA GLU A 55 16.41 -4.15 5.06
C GLU A 55 15.96 -3.54 3.73
N LEU A 56 14.99 -4.15 3.04
CA LEU A 56 14.42 -3.61 1.79
C LEU A 56 13.83 -2.20 1.97
N ARG A 57 13.07 -1.97 3.06
CA ARG A 57 12.51 -0.64 3.35
C ARG A 57 13.58 0.39 3.69
N HIS A 58 14.67 -0.04 4.31
CA HIS A 58 15.79 0.84 4.63
C HIS A 58 16.58 1.21 3.36
N ALA A 59 16.84 0.25 2.48
CA ALA A 59 17.52 0.50 1.20
C ALA A 59 16.73 1.42 0.26
N LEU A 60 15.40 1.44 0.36
CA LEU A 60 14.55 2.37 -0.38
C LEU A 60 14.59 3.82 0.18
N GLU A 61 14.93 4.00 1.45
CA GLU A 61 14.93 5.31 2.13
C GLU A 61 15.77 6.41 1.44
N PRO A 62 17.03 6.16 1.00
CA PRO A 62 17.83 7.21 0.34
C PRO A 62 17.29 7.63 -1.03
N ILE A 63 16.48 6.79 -1.68
CA ILE A 63 15.87 7.09 -2.98
C ILE A 63 14.48 7.72 -2.80
N ALA A 64 13.74 7.27 -1.79
CA ALA A 64 12.36 7.68 -1.55
C ALA A 64 12.28 9.14 -1.08
N THR A 65 11.54 9.96 -1.83
CA THR A 65 11.07 11.25 -1.30
C THR A 65 9.91 11.02 -0.35
N ARG A 66 9.85 11.77 0.75
CA ARG A 66 8.66 11.76 1.60
C ARG A 66 7.49 12.39 0.85
N VAL A 67 6.63 11.56 0.29
CA VAL A 67 5.45 11.98 -0.48
C VAL A 67 4.24 11.24 0.07
N ASP A 68 3.57 11.85 1.05
CA ASP A 68 2.23 11.40 1.47
C ASP A 68 1.19 12.06 0.52
N SER A 69 1.28 11.79 -0.80
CA SER A 69 0.32 12.37 -1.75
C SER A 69 -1.02 11.62 -1.71
N PRO A 70 -2.14 12.32 -1.94
CA PRO A 70 -3.44 11.66 -2.08
C PRO A 70 -3.43 10.55 -3.13
N ASP A 71 -2.74 10.74 -4.26
CA ASP A 71 -2.70 9.74 -5.33
C ASP A 71 -1.95 8.47 -4.92
N MET A 72 -0.85 8.59 -4.17
CA MET A 72 -0.13 7.43 -3.64
C MET A 72 -0.99 6.65 -2.65
N LEU A 73 -1.70 7.35 -1.76
CA LEU A 73 -2.62 6.71 -0.81
C LEU A 73 -3.76 5.98 -1.53
N ARG A 74 -4.34 6.58 -2.56
CA ARG A 74 -5.36 5.95 -3.39
C ARG A 74 -4.83 4.68 -4.08
N ALA A 75 -3.60 4.72 -4.61
CA ALA A 75 -2.93 3.56 -5.19
C ALA A 75 -2.72 2.42 -4.17
N LEU A 76 -2.29 2.74 -2.94
CA LEU A 76 -2.16 1.74 -1.87
C LEU A 76 -3.52 1.11 -1.50
N PHE A 77 -4.59 1.90 -1.46
CA PHE A 77 -5.93 1.38 -1.20
C PHE A 77 -6.48 0.55 -2.37
N ASP A 78 -6.09 0.83 -3.62
CA ASP A 78 -6.43 -0.03 -4.75
C ASP A 78 -5.74 -1.40 -4.65
N ILE A 79 -4.49 -1.48 -4.18
CA ILE A 79 -3.85 -2.78 -3.88
C ILE A 79 -4.65 -3.52 -2.79
N ALA A 80 -4.99 -2.84 -1.68
CA ALA A 80 -5.78 -3.45 -0.61
C ALA A 80 -7.12 -3.99 -1.12
N ARG A 81 -7.80 -3.23 -2.01
CA ARG A 81 -9.02 -3.64 -2.70
C ARG A 81 -8.82 -4.90 -3.54
N ARG A 82 -7.78 -4.94 -4.39
CA ARG A 82 -7.47 -6.10 -5.24
C ARG A 82 -7.19 -7.35 -4.40
N ASN A 83 -6.37 -7.22 -3.36
CA ASN A 83 -6.04 -8.34 -2.47
C ASN A 83 -7.29 -8.88 -1.74
N LEU A 84 -8.20 -8.00 -1.31
CA LEU A 84 -9.49 -8.39 -0.73
C LEU A 84 -10.37 -9.13 -1.75
N GLN A 85 -10.53 -8.58 -2.96
CA GLN A 85 -11.38 -9.17 -4.00
C GLN A 85 -10.86 -10.53 -4.50
N ASN A 86 -9.55 -10.70 -4.60
CA ASN A 86 -8.91 -11.94 -5.02
C ASN A 86 -8.87 -13.00 -3.90
N GLY A 87 -9.26 -12.66 -2.68
CA GLY A 87 -9.16 -13.54 -1.51
C GLY A 87 -7.73 -13.75 -1.01
N GLU A 88 -6.77 -12.93 -1.45
CA GLU A 88 -5.39 -12.94 -0.96
C GLU A 88 -5.30 -12.38 0.47
N ARG A 89 -6.29 -11.57 0.88
CA ARG A 89 -6.41 -10.99 2.20
C ARG A 89 -7.85 -11.04 2.70
N SER A 90 -8.05 -11.37 3.98
CA SER A 90 -9.38 -11.32 4.60
C SER A 90 -9.84 -9.88 4.84
N SER A 91 -11.15 -9.68 5.07
CA SER A 91 -11.69 -8.37 5.46
C SER A 91 -11.07 -7.85 6.77
N ALA A 92 -10.90 -8.73 7.75
CA ALA A 92 -10.28 -8.39 9.04
C ALA A 92 -8.83 -7.90 8.86
N ASP A 93 -8.02 -8.63 8.08
CA ASP A 93 -6.65 -8.22 7.78
C ASP A 93 -6.61 -6.91 6.98
N THR A 94 -7.58 -6.70 6.09
CA THR A 94 -7.70 -5.47 5.31
C THR A 94 -7.99 -4.27 6.23
N ILE A 95 -8.89 -4.43 7.20
CA ILE A 95 -9.14 -3.39 8.23
C ILE A 95 -7.88 -3.10 9.04
N THR A 96 -7.09 -4.12 9.38
CA THR A 96 -5.79 -3.92 10.06
C THR A 96 -4.84 -3.08 9.20
N VAL A 97 -4.72 -3.39 7.90
CA VAL A 97 -3.90 -2.60 6.97
C VAL A 97 -4.37 -1.15 6.88
N LEU A 98 -5.68 -0.92 6.76
CA LEU A 98 -6.24 0.43 6.74
C LEU A 98 -5.95 1.20 8.02
N SER A 99 -6.07 0.54 9.18
CA SER A 99 -5.76 1.12 10.48
C SER A 99 -4.28 1.47 10.61
N GLN A 100 -3.38 0.61 10.12
CA GLN A 100 -1.95 0.90 10.05
C GLN A 100 -1.64 2.08 9.13
N ALA A 101 -2.28 2.15 7.96
CA ALA A 101 -2.14 3.29 7.06
C ALA A 101 -2.52 4.61 7.76
N ARG A 102 -3.60 4.61 8.54
CA ARG A 102 -3.99 5.76 9.37
C ARG A 102 -2.95 6.13 10.44
N SER A 103 -2.22 5.16 10.98
CA SER A 103 -1.16 5.42 11.96
C SER A 103 0.15 5.90 11.34
N PHE A 104 0.48 5.46 10.13
CA PHE A 104 1.76 5.75 9.49
C PHE A 104 1.74 6.94 8.54
N PHE A 105 0.59 7.29 7.97
CA PHE A 105 0.46 8.33 6.96
C PHE A 105 -0.47 9.45 7.42
N LYS A 106 -0.22 10.65 6.89
CA LYS A 106 -1.17 11.76 7.02
C LYS A 106 -2.29 11.59 6.00
N LEU A 107 -3.38 10.93 6.42
CA LEU A 107 -4.55 10.73 5.56
C LEU A 107 -5.41 12.01 5.49
N PRO A 108 -6.14 12.22 4.39
CA PRO A 108 -7.30 13.10 4.36
C PRO A 108 -8.29 12.77 5.50
N ASP A 109 -8.92 13.79 6.07
CA ASP A 109 -9.79 13.64 7.25
C ASP A 109 -10.96 12.69 7.00
N ASP A 110 -11.56 12.76 5.81
CA ASP A 110 -12.63 11.88 5.37
C ASP A 110 -12.20 10.41 5.34
N TYR A 111 -10.97 10.12 4.87
CA TYR A 111 -10.42 8.77 4.85
C TYR A 111 -10.12 8.28 6.27
N SER A 112 -9.51 9.13 7.09
CA SER A 112 -9.18 8.81 8.48
C SER A 112 -10.43 8.47 9.30
N VAL A 113 -11.50 9.26 9.15
CA VAL A 113 -12.79 9.04 9.81
C VAL A 113 -13.43 7.75 9.30
N ALA A 114 -13.50 7.55 7.98
CA ALA A 114 -14.11 6.35 7.40
C ALA A 114 -13.42 5.06 7.88
N ILE A 115 -12.08 5.03 7.86
CA ILE A 115 -11.29 3.88 8.35
C ILE A 115 -11.55 3.62 9.83
N GLN A 116 -11.56 4.67 10.66
CA GLN A 116 -11.82 4.53 12.09
C GLN A 116 -13.23 3.98 12.36
N THR A 117 -14.23 4.43 11.59
CA THR A 117 -15.60 3.93 11.69
C THR A 117 -15.66 2.44 11.30
N LEU A 118 -15.09 2.05 10.16
CA LEU A 118 -15.05 0.64 9.74
C LEU A 118 -14.37 -0.26 10.78
N ALA A 119 -13.24 0.18 11.35
CA ALA A 119 -12.54 -0.57 12.38
C ALA A 119 -13.37 -0.73 13.66
N ASN A 120 -14.04 0.34 14.10
CA ASN A 120 -14.91 0.31 15.27
C ASN A 120 -16.14 -0.58 15.06
N ASP A 121 -16.80 -0.46 13.91
CA ASP A 121 -17.98 -1.25 13.57
C ASP A 121 -17.62 -2.74 13.50
N HIS A 122 -16.47 -3.09 12.92
CA HIS A 122 -16.00 -4.47 12.88
C HIS A 122 -15.71 -5.01 14.28
N MET A 123 -15.03 -4.24 15.13
CA MET A 123 -14.76 -4.63 16.52
C MET A 123 -16.07 -4.87 17.28
N LEU A 124 -17.08 -4.01 17.12
CA LEU A 124 -18.37 -4.16 17.78
C LEU A 124 -19.18 -5.34 17.23
N ALA A 125 -19.13 -5.60 15.93
CA ALA A 125 -19.80 -6.73 15.28
C ALA A 125 -19.17 -8.07 15.72
N VAL A 126 -17.84 -8.18 15.72
CA VAL A 126 -17.12 -9.37 16.21
C VAL A 126 -17.42 -9.64 17.69
N ALA A 127 -17.60 -8.60 18.50
CA ALA A 127 -17.99 -8.72 19.90
C ALA A 127 -19.48 -9.06 20.11
N GLY A 128 -20.29 -9.13 19.03
CA GLY A 128 -21.74 -9.35 19.11
C GLY A 128 -22.50 -8.19 19.74
N LEU A 129 -21.92 -6.98 19.77
CA LEU A 129 -22.48 -5.81 20.42
C LEU A 129 -23.31 -4.94 19.47
N ARG A 130 -22.98 -4.92 18.17
CA ARG A 130 -23.68 -4.10 17.17
C ARG A 130 -23.42 -4.59 15.73
N GLY A 131 -24.49 -4.78 14.97
CA GLY A 131 -24.42 -5.15 13.55
C GLY A 131 -23.94 -6.58 13.31
N GLU A 132 -23.95 -7.01 12.05
CA GLU A 132 -23.42 -8.31 11.62
C GLU A 132 -22.04 -8.13 11.00
N VAL A 133 -21.13 -9.08 11.21
CA VAL A 133 -19.78 -9.03 10.64
C VAL A 133 -19.85 -8.92 9.12
N ALA A 134 -20.72 -9.70 8.47
CA ALA A 134 -20.89 -9.69 7.02
C ALA A 134 -21.28 -8.30 6.45
N ASP A 135 -22.10 -7.53 7.18
CA ASP A 135 -22.50 -6.19 6.75
C ASP A 135 -21.31 -5.22 6.80
N VAL A 136 -20.47 -5.34 7.84
CA VAL A 136 -19.26 -4.53 7.96
C VAL A 136 -18.24 -4.88 6.87
N GLU A 137 -18.05 -6.17 6.60
CA GLU A 137 -17.18 -6.64 5.51
C GLU A 137 -17.64 -6.12 4.14
N ALA A 138 -18.96 -6.13 3.89
CA ALA A 138 -19.53 -5.50 2.69
C ALA A 138 -19.27 -3.99 2.66
N GLY A 139 -19.35 -3.32 3.81
CA GLY A 139 -19.01 -1.90 3.96
C GLY A 139 -17.55 -1.59 3.63
N VAL A 140 -16.61 -2.43 4.07
CA VAL A 140 -15.17 -2.30 3.73
C VAL A 140 -14.98 -2.45 2.23
N ALA A 141 -15.57 -3.48 1.61
CA ALA A 141 -15.47 -3.70 0.18
C ALA A 141 -16.06 -2.52 -0.63
N ALA A 142 -17.22 -2.00 -0.20
CA ALA A 142 -17.85 -0.84 -0.84
C ALA A 142 -17.01 0.44 -0.72
N TRP A 143 -16.42 0.70 0.45
CA TRP A 143 -15.54 1.86 0.62
C TRP A 143 -14.26 1.73 -0.21
N LEU A 144 -13.69 0.54 -0.34
CA LEU A 144 -12.50 0.31 -1.15
C LEU A 144 -12.77 0.40 -2.66
N ALA A 145 -13.99 0.11 -3.12
CA ALA A 145 -14.36 0.15 -4.54
C ALA A 145 -14.13 1.52 -5.20
N GLN A 146 -14.18 2.63 -4.44
CA GLN A 146 -13.96 3.97 -4.97
C GLN A 146 -12.51 4.25 -5.43
N PHE A 147 -11.58 3.34 -5.12
CA PHE A 147 -10.16 3.46 -5.47
C PHE A 147 -9.77 2.60 -6.69
N GLU A 148 -10.72 1.94 -7.34
CA GLU A 148 -10.46 1.10 -8.51
C GLU A 148 -9.66 1.84 -9.60
N GLY A 149 -8.56 1.23 -10.03
CA GLY A 149 -7.69 1.74 -11.10
C GLY A 149 -6.75 2.88 -10.66
N ALA A 150 -6.74 3.22 -9.37
CA ALA A 150 -5.87 4.26 -8.86
C ALA A 150 -4.38 3.86 -8.90
N GLU A 151 -4.06 2.58 -8.73
CA GLU A 151 -2.68 2.11 -8.83
C GLU A 151 -2.14 2.25 -10.25
N ASP A 152 -2.87 1.74 -11.24
CA ASP A 152 -2.48 1.85 -12.65
C ASP A 152 -2.31 3.31 -13.06
N SER A 153 -3.24 4.17 -12.65
CA SER A 153 -3.17 5.61 -12.89
C SER A 153 -1.92 6.22 -12.26
N PHE A 154 -1.60 5.87 -11.01
CA PHE A 154 -0.44 6.38 -10.30
C PHE A 154 0.88 5.93 -10.93
N LEU A 155 0.98 4.67 -11.35
CA LEU A 155 2.15 4.12 -12.03
C LEU A 155 2.35 4.75 -13.43
N GLN A 156 1.27 5.03 -14.16
CA GLN A 156 1.32 5.61 -15.53
C GLN A 156 1.60 7.12 -15.54
N ASN A 157 1.07 7.90 -14.58
CA ASN A 157 1.09 9.37 -14.53
C ASN A 157 2.46 10.05 -14.30
N GLY A 158 3.57 9.46 -14.71
CA GLY A 158 4.75 10.28 -14.98
C GLY A 158 5.63 9.72 -16.07
N THR A 159 4.97 9.32 -17.16
CA THR A 159 5.58 9.14 -18.47
C THR A 159 5.44 10.39 -19.35
N HIS A 160 5.13 11.55 -18.76
CA HIS A 160 5.01 12.84 -19.43
C HIS A 160 5.91 13.90 -18.80
#